data_AF-A0A5C4PCI8-F1
#
_entry.id   AF-A0A5C4PCI8-F1
#
_cell.length_a   1.000
_cell.length_b   1.000
_cell.length_c   1.000
_cell.angle_alpha   90.00
_cell.angle_beta   90.00
_cell.angle_gamma   90.00
#
_symmetry.space_group_name_H-M   'P 1'
#
loop_
_entity.id
_entity.type
_entity.pdbx_description
1 polymer ?
#
loop_
_entity_poly.entity_id
_entity_poly.type
_entity_poly.pdbx_seq_one_letter_code
_entity_poly.pdbx_strand_id
1 'polypeptide(L)'
;MHLSELKSAGRSPGLPMSLELADAAGPAQLQLLSLLRVLPGQRYVGAGVWRGRPVLAKLLVGSKAARHFQRELQGVRLLAEQGLTTPLLLADGLKDGEGGWLLFEFLEGAESLGDAWKQVEHLPLLADEQTAVLAEALGAIAQLHGKGLWQEDLHLDNLLRHDGKLYLIDGAGIRTETPGQPLSRQKVLENLGVFFAQLPKSIEPFTEELLVHYLLSNAEHALPMEALQKQIDKVQAWRLNDFMEKVGRECSLFNVQRGAFGLRAIRRDEEAAMVPVLERADALLDQGHLYKTGGAASVGKVEVDGRTLVIKRYNIKNFAHWLKRFWRPSRAWHSWREGHRLAFLGIATPKPLALLEKRFLWLRRGAYLVTEHLSGPDIIERFAPYVESGDAPESELLALDRLFADLIRERISHGDFKGHNLFWQHDRWALIDLDSMCQHRTLASFAPAYARDRARFMRNWPEGSALYRVINGRLPKIRE
;
A
#
# COMPACT_ATOMS: atom_id res chain seq x y z
N MET A 1 -11.59 -34.57 2.50
CA MET A 1 -12.29 -33.57 3.34
C MET A 1 -13.35 -32.86 2.50
N HIS A 2 -14.41 -32.41 3.14
CA HIS A 2 -15.45 -31.59 2.52
C HIS A 2 -15.03 -30.13 2.43
N LEU A 3 -15.69 -29.38 1.55
CA LEU A 3 -15.36 -27.98 1.33
C LEU A 3 -15.75 -27.11 2.56
N SER A 4 -16.78 -27.50 3.31
CA SER A 4 -17.20 -26.83 4.54
C SER A 4 -16.11 -26.79 5.62
N GLU A 5 -15.28 -27.83 5.72
CA GLU A 5 -14.20 -27.93 6.71
C GLU A 5 -13.12 -26.86 6.48
N LEU A 6 -12.93 -26.45 5.23
CA LEU A 6 -11.96 -25.42 4.85
C LEU A 6 -12.31 -24.04 5.46
N LYS A 7 -13.57 -23.83 5.85
CA LYS A 7 -14.00 -22.60 6.55
C LYS A 7 -13.22 -22.37 7.85
N SER A 8 -12.84 -23.44 8.55
CA SER A 8 -12.16 -23.37 9.85
C SER A 8 -10.64 -23.56 9.77
N ALA A 9 -10.10 -23.75 8.56
CA ALA A 9 -8.70 -24.16 8.36
C ALA A 9 -7.66 -23.03 8.57
N GLY A 10 -8.11 -21.78 8.77
CA GLY A 10 -7.23 -20.66 9.09
C GLY A 10 -6.40 -20.17 7.90
N ARG A 11 -5.24 -19.57 8.18
CA ARG A 11 -4.34 -19.00 7.14
C ARG A 11 -3.37 -20.00 6.54
N SER A 12 -3.00 -21.02 7.31
CA SER A 12 -1.94 -21.98 6.95
C SER A 12 -2.42 -23.41 7.19
N PRO A 13 -3.44 -23.87 6.43
CA PRO A 13 -3.83 -25.28 6.48
C PRO A 13 -2.69 -26.18 6.00
N GLY A 14 -2.63 -27.42 6.50
CA GLY A 14 -1.64 -28.40 6.06
C GLY A 14 -1.83 -28.80 4.58
N LEU A 15 -0.73 -28.92 3.84
CA LEU A 15 -0.70 -29.31 2.43
C LEU A 15 0.24 -30.53 2.22
N PRO A 16 0.00 -31.38 1.20
CA PRO A 16 -1.12 -31.34 0.28
C PRO A 16 -2.45 -31.70 0.97
N MET A 17 -3.57 -31.20 0.45
CA MET A 17 -4.90 -31.47 0.98
C MET A 17 -5.86 -31.94 -0.10
N SER A 18 -6.74 -32.88 0.23
CA SER A 18 -7.63 -33.52 -0.74
C SER A 18 -9.10 -33.21 -0.47
N LEU A 19 -9.74 -32.53 -1.43
CA LEU A 19 -11.14 -32.11 -1.37
C LEU A 19 -11.99 -32.95 -2.30
N GLU A 20 -13.13 -33.43 -1.80
CA GLU A 20 -14.14 -34.08 -2.65
C GLU A 20 -15.02 -33.01 -3.30
N LEU A 21 -14.90 -32.89 -4.62
CA LEU A 21 -15.69 -31.98 -5.44
C LEU A 21 -16.48 -32.78 -6.48
N ALA A 22 -17.36 -32.10 -7.21
CA ALA A 22 -18.05 -32.69 -8.34
C ALA A 22 -17.98 -31.77 -9.56
N ASP A 23 -18.11 -32.35 -10.74
CA ASP A 23 -18.36 -31.63 -11.98
C ASP A 23 -19.47 -32.35 -12.76
N ALA A 24 -19.72 -31.93 -14.01
CA ALA A 24 -20.69 -32.59 -14.88
C ALA A 24 -20.39 -34.09 -15.14
N ALA A 25 -19.14 -34.52 -14.95
CA ALA A 25 -18.70 -35.92 -15.08
C ALA A 25 -18.72 -36.69 -13.74
N GLY A 26 -19.32 -36.13 -12.69
CA GLY A 26 -19.48 -36.77 -11.39
C GLY A 26 -18.44 -36.36 -10.35
N PRO A 27 -18.41 -37.04 -9.19
CA PRO A 27 -17.50 -36.72 -8.11
C PRO A 27 -16.06 -37.11 -8.46
N ALA A 28 -15.11 -36.28 -8.04
CA ALA A 28 -13.69 -36.57 -8.09
C ALA A 28 -12.94 -35.82 -6.98
N GLN A 29 -11.67 -36.17 -6.79
CA GLN A 29 -10.83 -35.56 -5.77
C GLN A 29 -9.95 -34.47 -6.39
N LEU A 30 -10.01 -33.27 -5.82
CA LEU A 30 -9.03 -32.21 -6.04
C LEU A 30 -7.91 -32.39 -5.02
N GLN A 31 -6.69 -32.61 -5.50
CA GLN A 31 -5.49 -32.55 -4.65
C GLN A 31 -4.89 -31.15 -4.72
N LEU A 32 -5.06 -30.35 -3.68
CA LEU A 32 -4.47 -29.02 -3.58
C LEU A 32 -3.03 -29.14 -3.06
N LEU A 33 -2.07 -28.65 -3.83
CA LEU A 33 -0.63 -28.82 -3.59
C LEU A 33 0.00 -27.58 -2.96
N SER A 34 -0.45 -26.39 -3.36
CA SER A 34 0.05 -25.11 -2.85
C SER A 34 -1.10 -24.11 -2.69
N LEU A 35 -0.90 -23.12 -1.83
CA LEU A 35 -1.82 -21.99 -1.66
C LEU A 35 -1.16 -20.70 -2.12
N LEU A 36 -1.82 -19.99 -3.02
CA LEU A 36 -1.38 -18.72 -3.59
C LEU A 36 -2.03 -17.54 -2.86
N ARG A 37 -3.27 -17.69 -2.39
CA ARG A 37 -3.99 -16.64 -1.64
C ARG A 37 -4.95 -17.25 -0.64
N VAL A 38 -4.89 -16.79 0.60
CA VAL A 38 -5.77 -17.25 1.68
C VAL A 38 -6.48 -16.08 2.36
N LEU A 39 -7.81 -16.14 2.33
CA LEU A 39 -8.71 -15.32 3.14
C LEU A 39 -9.50 -16.27 4.06
N PRO A 40 -9.05 -16.46 5.32
CA PRO A 40 -9.62 -17.46 6.21
C PRO A 40 -11.14 -17.37 6.34
N GLY A 41 -11.80 -18.52 6.27
CA GLY A 41 -13.25 -18.62 6.35
C GLY A 41 -14.03 -18.05 5.17
N GLN A 42 -13.34 -17.64 4.09
CA GLN A 42 -13.99 -17.02 2.93
C GLN A 42 -13.48 -17.56 1.59
N ARG A 43 -12.16 -17.59 1.35
CA ARG A 43 -11.58 -17.90 0.05
C ARG A 43 -10.18 -18.49 0.16
N TYR A 44 -9.92 -19.56 -0.58
CA TYR A 44 -8.62 -20.19 -0.72
C TYR A 44 -8.34 -20.38 -2.20
N VAL A 45 -7.22 -19.84 -2.68
CA VAL A 45 -6.78 -19.96 -4.07
C VAL A 45 -5.45 -20.69 -4.08
N GLY A 46 -5.31 -21.72 -4.91
CA GLY A 46 -4.11 -22.54 -4.92
C GLY A 46 -3.95 -23.36 -6.20
N ALA A 47 -2.76 -23.91 -6.39
CA ALA A 47 -2.49 -24.85 -7.47
C ALA A 47 -2.76 -26.29 -6.98
N GLY A 48 -3.30 -27.12 -7.86
CA GLY A 48 -3.62 -28.50 -7.54
C GLY A 48 -3.77 -29.39 -8.77
N VAL A 49 -4.22 -30.62 -8.54
CA VAL A 49 -4.48 -31.61 -9.58
C VAL A 49 -5.94 -32.04 -9.53
N TRP A 50 -6.62 -31.91 -10.67
CA TRP A 50 -8.00 -32.37 -10.87
C TRP A 50 -8.04 -33.39 -12.02
N ARG A 51 -8.46 -34.63 -11.72
CA ARG A 51 -8.54 -35.73 -12.72
C ARG A 51 -7.23 -35.89 -13.53
N GLY A 52 -6.08 -35.79 -12.85
CA GLY A 52 -4.74 -35.91 -13.44
C GLY A 52 -4.24 -34.65 -14.17
N ARG A 53 -4.96 -33.54 -14.13
CA ARG A 53 -4.63 -32.29 -14.82
C ARG A 53 -4.23 -31.20 -13.82
N PRO A 54 -3.16 -30.42 -14.05
CA PRO A 54 -2.86 -29.24 -13.26
C PRO A 54 -3.98 -28.19 -13.37
N VAL A 55 -4.41 -27.65 -12.24
CA VAL A 55 -5.47 -26.64 -12.17
C VAL A 55 -5.16 -25.53 -11.18
N LEU A 56 -5.65 -24.33 -11.48
CA LEU A 56 -5.82 -23.28 -10.47
C LEU A 56 -7.20 -23.47 -9.82
N ALA A 57 -7.23 -23.77 -8.52
CA ALA A 57 -8.46 -23.92 -7.77
C ALA A 57 -8.79 -22.63 -7.00
N LYS A 58 -9.96 -22.04 -7.26
CA LYS A 58 -10.57 -21.00 -6.43
C LYS A 58 -11.69 -21.62 -5.59
N LEU A 59 -11.43 -21.82 -4.31
CA LEU A 59 -12.33 -22.43 -3.34
C LEU A 59 -12.96 -21.33 -2.47
N LEU A 60 -14.29 -21.28 -2.44
CA LEU A 60 -15.08 -20.24 -1.80
C LEU A 60 -15.93 -20.86 -0.70
N VAL A 61 -15.78 -20.37 0.53
CA VAL A 61 -16.41 -20.95 1.73
C VAL A 61 -17.05 -19.88 2.61
N GLY A 62 -17.88 -20.32 3.56
CA GLY A 62 -18.58 -19.42 4.48
C GLY A 62 -19.84 -18.79 3.90
N SER A 63 -20.45 -17.87 4.65
CA SER A 63 -21.81 -17.37 4.38
C SER A 63 -21.98 -16.59 3.07
N LYS A 64 -20.87 -16.12 2.48
CA LYS A 64 -20.87 -15.36 1.22
C LYS A 64 -20.41 -16.20 0.02
N ALA A 65 -20.13 -17.49 0.21
CA ALA A 65 -19.54 -18.37 -0.82
C ALA A 65 -20.35 -18.38 -2.11
N ALA A 66 -21.66 -18.64 -2.03
CA ALA A 66 -22.54 -18.69 -3.20
C ALA A 66 -22.51 -17.39 -4.01
N ARG A 67 -22.58 -16.23 -3.33
CA ARG A 67 -22.52 -14.93 -4.00
C ARG A 67 -21.17 -14.68 -4.67
N HIS A 68 -20.07 -15.01 -4.01
CA HIS A 68 -18.73 -14.86 -4.59
C HIS A 68 -18.53 -15.81 -5.78
N PHE A 69 -19.03 -17.03 -5.68
CA PHE A 69 -18.99 -18.03 -6.74
C PHE A 69 -19.73 -17.54 -7.98
N GLN A 70 -20.97 -17.08 -7.82
CA GLN A 70 -21.78 -16.58 -8.94
C GLN A 70 -21.13 -15.37 -9.63
N ARG A 71 -20.54 -14.43 -8.87
CA ARG A 71 -19.83 -13.28 -9.45
C ARG A 71 -18.60 -13.70 -10.25
N GLU A 72 -17.81 -14.63 -9.73
CA GLU A 72 -16.63 -15.16 -10.44
C GLU A 72 -17.05 -15.86 -11.73
N LEU A 73 -18.02 -16.78 -11.64
CA LEU A 73 -18.50 -17.57 -12.76
C LEU A 73 -19.07 -16.69 -13.87
N GLN A 74 -19.92 -15.72 -13.51
CA GLN A 74 -20.51 -14.78 -14.46
C GLN A 74 -19.43 -13.96 -15.17
N GLY A 75 -18.45 -13.44 -14.43
CA GLY A 75 -17.41 -12.60 -15.01
C GLY A 75 -16.50 -13.35 -15.98
N VAL A 76 -16.09 -14.57 -15.65
CA VAL A 76 -15.27 -15.37 -16.59
C VAL A 76 -16.07 -15.75 -17.83
N ARG A 77 -17.35 -16.11 -17.68
CA ARG A 77 -18.22 -16.40 -18.84
C ARG A 77 -18.34 -15.19 -19.74
N LEU A 78 -18.55 -13.99 -19.18
CA LEU A 78 -18.57 -12.75 -19.96
C LEU A 78 -17.27 -12.49 -20.72
N LEU A 79 -16.10 -12.71 -20.11
CA LEU A 79 -14.82 -12.59 -20.80
C LEU A 79 -14.74 -13.55 -21.99
N ALA A 80 -15.07 -14.82 -21.77
CA ALA A 80 -15.01 -15.86 -22.80
C ALA A 80 -16.01 -15.62 -23.94
N GLU A 81 -17.25 -15.25 -23.63
CA GLU A 81 -18.31 -14.95 -24.60
C GLU A 81 -17.96 -13.75 -25.49
N GLN A 82 -17.18 -12.80 -24.98
CA GLN A 82 -16.70 -11.63 -25.72
C GLN A 82 -15.38 -11.87 -26.47
N GLY A 83 -14.87 -13.10 -26.44
CA GLY A 83 -13.64 -13.49 -27.12
C GLY A 83 -12.38 -12.90 -26.49
N LEU A 84 -12.43 -12.50 -25.23
CA LEU A 84 -11.27 -12.00 -24.48
C LEU A 84 -10.44 -13.17 -23.95
N THR A 85 -9.13 -13.03 -23.99
CA THR A 85 -8.20 -14.04 -23.49
C THR A 85 -8.31 -14.16 -21.97
N THR A 86 -8.81 -15.29 -21.48
CA THR A 86 -8.96 -15.62 -20.06
C THR A 86 -8.72 -17.13 -19.87
N PRO A 87 -8.21 -17.61 -18.71
CA PRO A 87 -7.97 -19.03 -18.51
C PRO A 87 -9.25 -19.85 -18.67
N LEU A 88 -9.15 -21.00 -19.35
CA LEU A 88 -10.23 -21.94 -19.54
C LEU A 88 -10.79 -22.41 -18.19
N LEU A 89 -12.09 -22.20 -17.99
CA LEU A 89 -12.82 -22.78 -16.86
C LEU A 89 -13.07 -24.27 -17.14
N LEU A 90 -12.36 -25.14 -16.43
CA LEU A 90 -12.41 -26.59 -16.61
C LEU A 90 -13.57 -27.24 -15.86
N ALA A 91 -13.88 -26.74 -14.66
CA ALA A 91 -14.98 -27.21 -13.85
C ALA A 91 -15.41 -26.14 -12.87
N ASP A 92 -16.70 -26.12 -12.54
CA ASP A 92 -17.27 -25.29 -11.50
C ASP A 92 -18.35 -26.05 -10.75
N GLY A 93 -18.64 -25.61 -9.53
CA GLY A 93 -19.78 -26.14 -8.79
C GLY A 93 -20.03 -25.40 -7.50
N LEU A 94 -21.26 -25.53 -7.02
CA LEU A 94 -21.74 -24.91 -5.80
C LEU A 94 -22.56 -25.96 -5.03
N LYS A 95 -22.19 -26.18 -3.77
CA LYS A 95 -22.90 -27.10 -2.87
C LYS A 95 -23.44 -26.32 -1.67
N ASP A 96 -24.75 -26.41 -1.48
CA ASP A 96 -25.42 -25.70 -0.39
C ASP A 96 -24.88 -26.16 0.98
N GLY A 97 -24.75 -25.21 1.90
CA GLY A 97 -24.13 -25.43 3.21
C GLY A 97 -22.60 -25.64 3.21
N GLU A 98 -21.96 -25.92 2.06
CA GLU A 98 -20.51 -26.12 1.98
C GLU A 98 -19.76 -24.93 1.37
N GLY A 99 -20.07 -24.58 0.12
CA GLY A 99 -19.31 -23.59 -0.64
C GLY A 99 -19.30 -23.84 -2.14
N GLY A 100 -18.51 -23.05 -2.87
CA GLY A 100 -18.35 -23.19 -4.31
C GLY A 100 -16.88 -23.29 -4.73
N TRP A 101 -16.64 -23.86 -5.90
CA TRP A 101 -15.31 -24.02 -6.49
C TRP A 101 -15.34 -23.63 -7.96
N LEU A 102 -14.25 -23.00 -8.42
CA LEU A 102 -13.96 -22.82 -9.83
C LEU A 102 -12.55 -23.33 -10.09
N LEU A 103 -12.41 -24.25 -11.04
CA LEU A 103 -11.16 -24.86 -11.44
C LEU A 103 -10.82 -24.36 -12.84
N PHE A 104 -9.72 -23.64 -12.95
CA PHE A 104 -9.21 -23.13 -14.21
C PHE A 104 -8.04 -23.98 -14.68
N GLU A 105 -7.76 -23.95 -15.98
CA GLU A 105 -6.46 -24.37 -16.47
C GLU A 105 -5.35 -23.64 -15.70
N PHE A 106 -4.30 -24.37 -15.36
CA PHE A 106 -3.15 -23.79 -14.71
C PHE A 106 -2.18 -23.30 -15.78
N LEU A 107 -1.97 -21.98 -15.84
CA LEU A 107 -1.00 -21.37 -16.74
C LEU A 107 0.41 -21.50 -16.11
N GLU A 108 1.09 -22.61 -16.41
CA GLU A 108 2.42 -22.87 -15.89
C GLU A 108 3.45 -21.86 -16.44
N GLY A 109 4.27 -21.29 -15.56
CA GLY A 109 5.24 -20.26 -15.94
C GLY A 109 4.62 -18.91 -16.32
N ALA A 110 3.33 -18.70 -16.09
CA ALA A 110 2.71 -17.39 -16.31
C ALA A 110 3.26 -16.34 -15.35
N GLU A 111 3.51 -15.14 -15.87
CA GLU A 111 4.02 -14.01 -15.12
C GLU A 111 2.96 -12.91 -15.08
N SER A 112 2.66 -12.36 -13.90
CA SER A 112 1.76 -11.21 -13.82
C SER A 112 2.45 -9.94 -14.29
N LEU A 113 1.72 -9.00 -14.92
CA LEU A 113 2.30 -7.70 -15.25
C LEU A 113 2.75 -6.93 -14.01
N GLY A 114 2.20 -7.24 -12.82
CA GLY A 114 2.66 -6.65 -11.57
C GLY A 114 4.03 -7.18 -11.14
N ASP A 115 4.33 -8.45 -11.38
CA ASP A 115 5.67 -9.00 -11.16
C ASP A 115 6.67 -8.51 -12.20
N ALA A 116 6.25 -8.41 -13.47
CA ALA A 116 7.05 -7.77 -14.51
C ALA A 116 7.35 -6.30 -14.16
N TRP A 117 6.36 -5.55 -13.65
CA TRP A 117 6.55 -4.16 -13.21
C TRP A 117 7.60 -4.05 -12.10
N LYS A 118 7.55 -4.91 -11.07
CA LYS A 118 8.53 -4.89 -9.96
C LYS A 118 9.98 -5.06 -10.45
N GLN A 119 10.20 -5.80 -11.54
CA GLN A 119 11.53 -5.99 -12.11
C GLN A 119 12.08 -4.71 -12.75
N VAL A 120 11.20 -3.83 -13.25
CA VAL A 120 11.58 -2.63 -14.00
C VAL A 120 11.29 -1.32 -13.26
N GLU A 121 10.59 -1.38 -12.12
CA GLU A 121 10.15 -0.20 -11.34
C GLU A 121 11.32 0.70 -10.89
N HIS A 122 12.50 0.11 -10.69
CA HIS A 122 13.70 0.82 -10.27
C HIS A 122 14.44 1.55 -11.40
N LEU A 123 14.08 1.27 -12.66
CA LEU A 123 14.67 1.93 -13.81
C LEU A 123 14.27 3.41 -13.89
N PRO A 124 15.00 4.24 -14.66
CA PRO A 124 14.59 5.61 -14.93
C PRO A 124 13.14 5.68 -15.42
N LEU A 125 12.44 6.76 -15.04
CA LEU A 125 11.04 6.97 -15.41
C LEU A 125 10.87 6.91 -16.92
N LEU A 126 9.88 6.13 -17.37
CA LEU A 126 9.59 5.86 -18.78
C LEU A 126 10.72 5.16 -19.57
N ALA A 127 11.61 4.40 -18.90
CA ALA A 127 12.46 3.45 -19.60
C ALA A 127 11.60 2.55 -20.52
N ASP A 128 12.16 2.12 -21.66
CA ASP A 128 11.43 1.35 -22.68
C ASP A 128 10.76 0.11 -22.06
N GLU A 129 11.41 -0.53 -21.09
CA GLU A 129 10.89 -1.70 -20.38
C GLU A 129 9.70 -1.37 -19.46
N GLN A 130 9.72 -0.21 -18.79
CA GLN A 130 8.56 0.27 -18.02
C GLN A 130 7.39 0.56 -18.96
N THR A 131 7.66 1.27 -20.06
CA THR A 131 6.67 1.63 -21.06
C THR A 131 6.05 0.40 -21.69
N ALA A 132 6.83 -0.65 -21.99
CA ALA A 132 6.32 -1.90 -22.54
C ALA A 132 5.28 -2.59 -21.62
N VAL A 133 5.56 -2.68 -20.31
CA VAL A 133 4.62 -3.27 -19.34
C VAL A 133 3.31 -2.47 -19.29
N LEU A 134 3.39 -1.15 -19.24
CA LEU A 134 2.21 -0.28 -19.18
C LEU A 134 1.44 -0.27 -20.51
N ALA A 135 2.12 -0.34 -21.64
CA ALA A 135 1.52 -0.42 -22.96
C ALA A 135 0.70 -1.71 -23.13
N GLU A 136 1.22 -2.86 -22.69
CA GLU A 136 0.47 -4.12 -22.67
C GLU A 136 -0.77 -4.03 -21.80
N ALA A 137 -0.65 -3.46 -20.59
CA ALA A 137 -1.79 -3.29 -19.71
C ALA A 137 -2.86 -2.38 -20.33
N LEU A 138 -2.47 -1.22 -20.85
CA LEU A 138 -3.39 -0.26 -21.47
C LEU A 138 -4.04 -0.81 -22.74
N GLY A 139 -3.31 -1.59 -23.54
CA GLY A 139 -3.86 -2.29 -24.70
C GLY A 139 -4.93 -3.32 -24.30
N ALA A 140 -4.68 -4.09 -23.24
CA ALA A 140 -5.65 -5.06 -22.71
C ALA A 140 -6.92 -4.39 -22.17
N ILE A 141 -6.74 -3.28 -21.43
CA ILE A 141 -7.84 -2.47 -20.91
C ILE A 141 -8.66 -1.87 -22.07
N ALA A 142 -8.00 -1.38 -23.12
CA ALA A 142 -8.65 -0.86 -24.31
C ALA A 142 -9.52 -1.91 -25.01
N GLN A 143 -9.03 -3.15 -25.14
CA GLN A 143 -9.79 -4.27 -25.71
C GLN A 143 -11.00 -4.62 -24.83
N LEU A 144 -10.81 -4.70 -23.51
CA LEU A 144 -11.88 -4.96 -22.54
C LEU A 144 -12.99 -3.89 -22.67
N HIS A 145 -12.61 -2.62 -22.67
CA HIS A 145 -13.53 -1.48 -22.82
C HIS A 145 -14.23 -1.46 -24.18
N GLY A 146 -13.53 -1.82 -25.26
CA GLY A 146 -14.11 -1.91 -26.61
C GLY A 146 -15.20 -2.99 -26.73
N LYS A 147 -15.17 -3.99 -25.85
CA LYS A 147 -16.22 -5.02 -25.75
C LYS A 147 -17.33 -4.66 -24.74
N GLY A 148 -17.26 -3.50 -24.09
CA GLY A 148 -18.29 -3.06 -23.14
C GLY A 148 -18.13 -3.60 -21.73
N LEU A 149 -16.95 -4.12 -21.41
CA LEU A 149 -16.61 -4.67 -20.11
C LEU A 149 -15.59 -3.79 -19.41
N TRP A 150 -15.57 -3.87 -18.08
CA TRP A 150 -14.50 -3.31 -17.26
C TRP A 150 -14.24 -4.20 -16.04
N GLN A 151 -13.11 -4.00 -15.39
CA GLN A 151 -12.78 -4.66 -14.13
C GLN A 151 -12.84 -3.66 -12.98
N GLU A 152 -13.66 -3.90 -11.96
CA GLU A 152 -13.80 -3.00 -10.80
C GLU A 152 -12.49 -2.82 -10.02
N ASP A 153 -11.68 -3.87 -9.92
CA ASP A 153 -10.38 -3.89 -9.26
C ASP A 153 -9.27 -4.05 -10.31
N LEU A 154 -9.17 -3.05 -11.21
CA LEU A 154 -8.28 -3.12 -12.36
C LEU A 154 -6.82 -2.90 -11.95
N HIS A 155 -5.99 -3.95 -11.91
CA HIS A 155 -4.59 -3.85 -11.47
C HIS A 155 -3.66 -4.75 -12.29
N LEU A 156 -2.36 -4.46 -12.30
CA LEU A 156 -1.38 -5.20 -13.10
C LEU A 156 -1.34 -6.71 -12.74
N ASP A 157 -1.59 -7.08 -11.48
CA ASP A 157 -1.61 -8.50 -11.10
C ASP A 157 -2.81 -9.29 -11.71
N ASN A 158 -3.81 -8.62 -12.31
CA ASN A 158 -4.95 -9.27 -12.99
C ASN A 158 -4.69 -9.56 -14.47
N LEU A 159 -3.49 -9.27 -14.95
CA LEU A 159 -3.05 -9.48 -16.32
C LEU A 159 -1.84 -10.42 -16.31
N LEU A 160 -2.00 -11.63 -16.84
CA LEU A 160 -0.95 -12.66 -16.86
C LEU A 160 -0.37 -12.83 -18.26
N ARG A 161 0.94 -12.67 -18.42
CA ARG A 161 1.68 -13.07 -19.62
C ARG A 161 1.89 -14.57 -19.62
N HIS A 162 1.48 -15.23 -20.69
CA HIS A 162 1.73 -16.65 -20.91
C HIS A 162 1.72 -16.95 -22.41
N ASP A 163 2.76 -17.64 -22.90
CA ASP A 163 2.92 -18.03 -24.31
C ASP A 163 2.66 -16.90 -25.33
N GLY A 164 3.22 -15.72 -25.06
CA GLY A 164 3.11 -14.54 -25.92
C GLY A 164 1.72 -13.90 -25.95
N LYS A 165 0.82 -14.30 -25.04
CA LYS A 165 -0.52 -13.72 -24.88
C LYS A 165 -0.68 -13.14 -23.48
N LEU A 166 -1.62 -12.21 -23.36
CA LEU A 166 -2.02 -11.62 -22.10
C LEU A 166 -3.41 -12.10 -21.69
N TYR A 167 -3.51 -12.72 -20.52
CA TYR A 167 -4.71 -13.31 -19.96
C TYR A 167 -5.31 -12.41 -18.88
N LEU A 168 -6.60 -12.12 -18.99
CA LEU A 168 -7.40 -11.46 -17.96
C LEU A 168 -7.87 -12.48 -16.93
N ILE A 169 -7.62 -12.20 -15.65
CA ILE A 169 -8.05 -13.05 -14.53
C ILE A 169 -8.92 -12.28 -13.52
N ASP A 170 -9.44 -13.00 -12.52
CA ASP A 170 -10.35 -12.49 -11.47
C ASP A 170 -11.71 -12.03 -12.01
N GLY A 171 -12.53 -13.01 -12.38
CA GLY A 171 -13.86 -12.80 -12.94
C GLY A 171 -14.80 -12.04 -11.99
N ALA A 172 -14.62 -12.15 -10.67
CA ALA A 172 -15.50 -11.49 -9.72
C ALA A 172 -15.51 -9.96 -9.87
N GLY A 173 -14.43 -9.38 -10.41
CA GLY A 173 -14.31 -7.95 -10.71
C GLY A 173 -14.93 -7.52 -12.04
N ILE A 174 -15.24 -8.44 -12.96
CA ILE A 174 -15.72 -8.12 -14.30
C ILE A 174 -17.17 -7.65 -14.29
N ARG A 175 -17.43 -6.55 -14.96
CA ARG A 175 -18.75 -5.94 -15.14
C ARG A 175 -18.93 -5.54 -16.60
N THR A 176 -20.16 -5.22 -16.97
CA THR A 176 -20.53 -4.85 -18.33
C THR A 176 -21.58 -3.74 -18.32
N GLU A 177 -21.52 -2.84 -19.31
CA GLU A 177 -22.63 -1.92 -19.61
C GLU A 177 -23.54 -2.56 -20.65
N THR A 178 -23.04 -2.75 -21.87
CA THR A 178 -23.71 -3.50 -22.94
C THR A 178 -22.67 -4.42 -23.59
N PRO A 179 -22.74 -5.75 -23.37
CA PRO A 179 -21.75 -6.67 -23.93
C PRO A 179 -21.65 -6.54 -25.46
N GLY A 180 -20.43 -6.46 -25.97
CA GLY A 180 -20.11 -6.33 -27.39
C GLY A 180 -20.16 -4.91 -27.94
N GLN A 181 -20.54 -3.92 -27.13
CA GLN A 181 -20.54 -2.49 -27.51
C GLN A 181 -19.52 -1.72 -26.66
N PRO A 182 -18.77 -0.76 -27.22
CA PRO A 182 -17.82 0.03 -26.44
C PRO A 182 -18.47 0.67 -25.21
N LEU A 183 -17.72 0.73 -24.11
CA LEU A 183 -18.15 1.43 -22.90
C LEU A 183 -18.45 2.90 -23.17
N SER A 184 -19.31 3.49 -22.33
CA SER A 184 -19.50 4.93 -22.27
C SER A 184 -18.20 5.63 -21.88
N ARG A 185 -17.98 6.84 -22.43
CA ARG A 185 -16.83 7.68 -22.10
C ARG A 185 -16.63 7.88 -20.60
N GLN A 186 -17.73 8.09 -19.86
CA GLN A 186 -17.68 8.27 -18.42
C GLN A 186 -17.15 7.01 -17.72
N LYS A 187 -17.56 5.82 -18.14
CA LYS A 187 -17.07 4.56 -17.57
C LYS A 187 -15.60 4.32 -17.90
N VAL A 188 -15.17 4.64 -19.12
CA VAL A 188 -13.75 4.58 -19.53
C VAL A 188 -12.89 5.46 -18.62
N LEU A 189 -13.29 6.72 -18.41
CA LEU A 189 -12.56 7.65 -17.53
C LEU A 189 -12.51 7.14 -16.09
N GLU A 190 -13.61 6.62 -15.57
CA GLU A 190 -13.65 6.04 -14.22
C GLU A 190 -12.71 4.85 -14.08
N ASN A 191 -12.70 3.93 -15.05
CA ASN A 191 -11.90 2.71 -14.94
C ASN A 191 -10.41 2.94 -15.24
N LEU A 192 -10.07 3.81 -16.20
CA LEU A 192 -8.70 4.28 -16.36
C LEU A 192 -8.21 5.02 -15.12
N GLY A 193 -9.07 5.80 -14.46
CA GLY A 193 -8.76 6.40 -13.16
C GLY A 193 -8.40 5.36 -12.09
N VAL A 194 -9.05 4.19 -12.09
CA VAL A 194 -8.69 3.07 -11.20
C VAL A 194 -7.31 2.50 -11.51
N PHE A 195 -6.97 2.36 -12.79
CA PHE A 195 -5.67 1.84 -13.23
C PHE A 195 -4.53 2.82 -12.89
N PHE A 196 -4.59 4.06 -13.38
CA PHE A 196 -3.53 5.05 -13.19
C PHE A 196 -3.34 5.41 -11.72
N ALA A 197 -4.41 5.40 -10.91
CA ALA A 197 -4.29 5.63 -9.47
C ALA A 197 -3.47 4.57 -8.74
N GLN A 198 -3.12 3.44 -9.37
CA GLN A 198 -2.30 2.39 -8.78
C GLN A 198 -0.82 2.48 -9.08
N LEU A 199 -0.46 3.21 -10.14
CA LEU A 199 0.92 3.41 -10.52
C LEU A 199 1.64 4.32 -9.50
N PRO A 200 2.98 4.21 -9.39
CA PRO A 200 3.77 5.14 -8.60
C PRO A 200 3.46 6.59 -8.97
N LYS A 201 3.35 7.46 -7.95
CA LYS A 201 3.06 8.89 -8.16
C LYS A 201 4.06 9.61 -9.06
N SER A 202 5.29 9.13 -9.14
CA SER A 202 6.32 9.65 -10.05
C SER A 202 5.95 9.49 -11.54
N ILE A 203 5.01 8.61 -11.87
CA ILE A 203 4.52 8.40 -13.25
C ILE A 203 3.40 9.38 -13.62
N GLU A 204 2.75 10.01 -12.65
CA GLU A 204 1.60 10.90 -12.87
C GLU A 204 1.84 11.99 -13.95
N PRO A 205 3.02 12.66 -14.01
CA PRO A 205 3.31 13.62 -15.07
C PRO A 205 3.24 13.05 -16.49
N PHE A 206 3.40 11.72 -16.62
CA PHE A 206 3.46 11.02 -17.89
C PHE A 206 2.16 10.31 -18.29
N THR A 207 1.07 10.61 -17.59
CA THR A 207 -0.24 9.98 -17.85
C THR A 207 -0.71 10.20 -19.29
N GLU A 208 -0.45 11.39 -19.85
CA GLU A 208 -0.84 11.72 -21.24
C GLU A 208 -0.06 10.91 -22.27
N GLU A 209 1.28 10.80 -22.14
CA GLU A 209 2.08 10.02 -23.08
C GLU A 209 1.72 8.54 -23.01
N LEU A 210 1.49 8.00 -21.81
CA LEU A 210 1.09 6.61 -21.63
C LEU A 210 -0.31 6.33 -22.22
N LEU A 211 -1.24 7.28 -22.12
CA LEU A 211 -2.61 7.12 -22.62
C LEU A 211 -2.66 6.84 -24.13
N VAL A 212 -1.62 7.21 -24.89
CA VAL A 212 -1.49 6.88 -26.31
C VAL A 212 -1.62 5.38 -26.56
N HIS A 213 -1.06 4.53 -25.70
CA HIS A 213 -1.14 3.06 -25.85
C HIS A 213 -2.57 2.53 -25.73
N TYR A 214 -3.40 3.16 -24.90
CA TYR A 214 -4.83 2.87 -24.84
C TYR A 214 -5.53 3.31 -26.13
N LEU A 215 -5.28 4.54 -26.56
CA LEU A 215 -5.96 5.15 -27.72
C LEU A 215 -5.64 4.45 -29.04
N LEU A 216 -4.43 3.89 -29.19
CA LEU A 216 -4.05 3.07 -30.35
C LEU A 216 -4.93 1.83 -30.52
N SER A 217 -5.47 1.29 -29.42
CA SER A 217 -6.35 0.11 -29.43
C SER A 217 -7.84 0.45 -29.31
N ASN A 218 -8.17 1.62 -28.75
CA ASN A 218 -9.55 2.08 -28.58
C ASN A 218 -9.63 3.61 -28.61
N ALA A 219 -9.90 4.16 -29.80
CA ALA A 219 -10.05 5.60 -30.06
C ALA A 219 -11.52 6.07 -30.07
N GLU A 220 -12.46 5.28 -29.54
CA GLU A 220 -13.90 5.57 -29.59
C GLU A 220 -14.25 6.93 -28.95
N HIS A 221 -13.54 7.31 -27.90
CA HIS A 221 -13.80 8.51 -27.12
C HIS A 221 -12.60 9.45 -27.08
N ALA A 222 -12.87 10.75 -27.19
CA ALA A 222 -11.92 11.75 -26.72
C ALA A 222 -11.86 11.72 -25.17
N LEU A 223 -10.64 11.66 -24.62
CA LEU A 223 -10.39 11.55 -23.18
C LEU A 223 -9.67 12.82 -22.67
N PRO A 224 -10.39 13.84 -22.17
CA PRO A 224 -9.73 15.04 -21.66
C PRO A 224 -8.92 14.71 -20.41
N MET A 225 -7.68 15.17 -20.40
CA MET A 225 -6.74 14.94 -19.31
C MET A 225 -7.25 15.45 -17.97
N GLU A 226 -7.91 16.63 -17.93
CA GLU A 226 -8.49 17.16 -16.69
C GLU A 226 -9.55 16.23 -16.09
N ALA A 227 -10.39 15.63 -16.93
CA ALA A 227 -11.44 14.72 -16.48
C ALA A 227 -10.86 13.38 -15.99
N LEU A 228 -9.82 12.87 -16.65
CA LEU A 228 -9.09 11.68 -16.23
C LEU A 228 -8.36 11.92 -14.90
N GLN A 229 -7.62 13.02 -14.79
CA GLN A 229 -6.90 13.40 -13.56
C GLN A 229 -7.85 13.49 -12.37
N LYS A 230 -9.05 14.07 -12.55
CA LYS A 230 -10.06 14.11 -11.50
C LYS A 230 -10.49 12.72 -11.02
N GLN A 231 -10.57 11.72 -11.91
CA GLN A 231 -10.85 10.34 -11.51
C GLN A 231 -9.66 9.71 -10.80
N ILE A 232 -8.44 9.95 -11.28
CA ILE A 232 -7.19 9.48 -10.64
C ILE A 232 -7.13 10.00 -9.19
N ASP A 233 -7.27 11.31 -8.98
CA ASP A 233 -7.22 11.95 -7.66
C ASP A 233 -8.30 11.39 -6.72
N LYS A 234 -9.51 11.20 -7.24
CA LYS A 234 -10.64 10.62 -6.49
C LYS A 234 -10.32 9.20 -6.02
N VAL A 235 -9.78 8.36 -6.91
CA VAL A 235 -9.44 6.98 -6.57
C VAL A 235 -8.23 6.94 -5.62
N GLN A 236 -7.19 7.75 -5.84
CA GLN A 236 -6.04 7.83 -4.94
C GLN A 236 -6.46 8.24 -3.52
N ALA A 237 -7.33 9.24 -3.38
CA ALA A 237 -7.86 9.66 -2.08
C ALA A 237 -8.67 8.54 -1.41
N TRP A 238 -9.48 7.80 -2.17
CA TRP A 238 -10.20 6.63 -1.65
C TRP A 238 -9.25 5.52 -1.20
N ARG A 239 -8.24 5.17 -2.02
CA ARG A 239 -7.24 4.14 -1.70
C ARG A 239 -6.46 4.47 -0.43
N LEU A 240 -6.06 5.74 -0.27
CA LEU A 240 -5.42 6.21 0.95
C LEU A 240 -6.33 6.00 2.16
N ASN A 241 -7.60 6.40 2.07
CA ASN A 241 -8.54 6.23 3.18
C ASN A 241 -8.77 4.75 3.53
N ASP A 242 -9.00 3.88 2.55
CA ASP A 242 -9.14 2.43 2.75
C ASP A 242 -7.87 1.82 3.38
N PHE A 243 -6.69 2.24 2.91
CA PHE A 243 -5.42 1.82 3.52
C PHE A 243 -5.31 2.29 4.98
N MET A 244 -5.66 3.55 5.28
CA MET A 244 -5.60 4.09 6.64
C MET A 244 -6.58 3.40 7.60
N GLU A 245 -7.69 2.84 7.10
CA GLU A 245 -8.57 1.97 7.89
C GLU A 245 -7.91 0.60 8.16
N LYS A 246 -7.16 0.05 7.19
CA LYS A 246 -6.42 -1.22 7.34
C LYS A 246 -5.33 -1.15 8.41
N VAL A 247 -4.63 -0.03 8.53
CA VAL A 247 -3.53 0.21 9.50
C VAL A 247 -3.94 -0.07 10.97
N GLY A 248 -5.24 -0.04 11.28
CA GLY A 248 -5.78 -0.29 12.62
C GLY A 248 -6.61 -1.54 12.81
N ARG A 249 -6.61 -2.48 11.85
CA ARG A 249 -7.42 -3.70 11.93
C ARG A 249 -6.65 -4.95 11.50
N GLU A 250 -7.10 -6.08 12.03
CA GLU A 250 -6.58 -7.39 11.66
C GLU A 250 -6.89 -7.69 10.19
N CYS A 251 -5.85 -7.76 9.35
CA CYS A 251 -5.98 -7.98 7.90
C CYS A 251 -4.70 -8.57 7.29
N SER A 252 -4.67 -8.83 5.98
CA SER A 252 -3.47 -9.39 5.33
C SER A 252 -2.19 -8.56 5.53
N LEU A 253 -2.31 -7.25 5.70
CA LEU A 253 -1.16 -6.34 5.84
C LEU A 253 -0.70 -6.15 7.30
N PHE A 254 -1.61 -6.29 8.26
CA PHE A 254 -1.35 -5.96 9.66
C PHE A 254 -1.89 -7.04 10.59
N ASN A 255 -1.07 -7.44 11.56
CA ASN A 255 -1.51 -8.13 12.76
C ASN A 255 -1.90 -7.07 13.80
N VAL A 256 -3.19 -6.96 14.13
CA VAL A 256 -3.70 -6.00 15.10
C VAL A 256 -4.51 -6.69 16.18
N GLN A 257 -4.04 -6.57 17.42
CA GLN A 257 -4.76 -6.99 18.61
C GLN A 257 -5.14 -5.77 19.44
N ARG A 258 -6.43 -5.60 19.72
CA ARG A 258 -6.96 -4.46 20.46
C ARG A 258 -7.91 -4.91 21.55
N GLY A 259 -7.66 -4.47 22.77
CA GLY A 259 -8.54 -4.72 23.91
C GLY A 259 -8.36 -3.72 25.04
N ALA A 260 -9.00 -4.04 26.18
CA ALA A 260 -8.96 -3.23 27.39
C ALA A 260 -7.55 -3.12 27.99
N PHE A 261 -6.66 -4.07 27.72
CA PHE A 261 -5.30 -4.14 28.28
C PHE A 261 -4.19 -3.75 27.30
N GLY A 262 -4.53 -3.51 26.03
CA GLY A 262 -3.53 -2.99 25.10
C GLY A 262 -4.03 -2.80 23.68
N LEU A 263 -3.16 -2.21 22.87
CA LEU A 263 -3.21 -2.25 21.42
C LEU A 263 -1.82 -2.64 20.92
N ARG A 264 -1.75 -3.74 20.18
CA ARG A 264 -0.56 -4.17 19.44
C ARG A 264 -0.89 -4.12 17.97
N ALA A 265 -0.08 -3.43 17.18
CA ALA A 265 -0.17 -3.42 15.73
C ALA A 265 1.21 -3.71 15.17
N ILE A 266 1.33 -4.70 14.31
CA ILE A 266 2.58 -5.09 13.66
C ILE A 266 2.30 -5.29 12.19
N ARG A 267 3.23 -4.91 11.32
CA ARG A 267 3.13 -5.33 9.92
C ARG A 267 3.20 -6.86 9.84
N ARG A 268 2.38 -7.47 8.99
CA ARG A 268 2.24 -8.93 8.96
C ARG A 268 3.56 -9.63 8.62
N ASP A 269 4.31 -9.06 7.69
CA ASP A 269 5.65 -9.49 7.27
C ASP A 269 6.70 -9.42 8.39
N GLU A 270 6.46 -8.63 9.43
CA GLU A 270 7.39 -8.39 10.54
C GLU A 270 6.93 -9.03 11.86
N GLU A 271 5.80 -9.76 11.87
CA GLU A 271 5.18 -10.27 13.10
C GLU A 271 6.14 -11.11 13.95
N ALA A 272 6.76 -12.12 13.34
CA ALA A 272 7.66 -13.04 14.03
C ALA A 272 8.87 -12.31 14.64
N ALA A 273 9.42 -11.32 13.94
CA ALA A 273 10.58 -10.57 14.40
C ALA A 273 10.23 -9.53 15.48
N MET A 274 9.07 -8.88 15.39
CA MET A 274 8.76 -7.72 16.24
C MET A 274 8.03 -8.08 17.54
N VAL A 275 7.37 -9.24 17.64
CA VAL A 275 6.74 -9.66 18.91
C VAL A 275 7.77 -9.71 20.06
N PRO A 276 8.93 -10.40 19.92
CA PRO A 276 9.95 -10.43 20.98
C PRO A 276 10.58 -9.07 21.28
N VAL A 277 10.63 -8.17 20.29
CA VAL A 277 11.14 -6.80 20.44
C VAL A 277 10.20 -5.98 21.31
N LEU A 278 8.89 -6.04 21.04
CA LEU A 278 7.89 -5.30 21.82
C LEU A 278 7.79 -5.79 23.26
N GLU A 279 7.92 -7.10 23.49
CA GLU A 279 7.89 -7.69 24.84
C GLU A 279 9.08 -7.26 25.70
N ARG A 280 10.25 -7.10 25.07
CA ARG A 280 11.50 -6.70 25.73
C ARG A 280 11.84 -5.22 25.58
N ALA A 281 10.91 -4.40 25.08
CA ALA A 281 11.21 -3.02 24.65
C ALA A 281 11.85 -2.13 25.73
N ASP A 282 11.43 -2.26 26.99
CA ASP A 282 12.03 -1.51 28.10
C ASP A 282 13.49 -1.96 28.34
N ALA A 283 13.74 -3.27 28.43
CA ALA A 283 15.09 -3.81 28.64
C ALA A 283 16.03 -3.49 27.46
N LEU A 284 15.52 -3.54 26.22
CA LEU A 284 16.28 -3.17 25.04
C LEU A 284 16.65 -1.68 25.03
N LEU A 285 15.77 -0.80 25.50
CA LEU A 285 16.07 0.63 25.64
C LEU A 285 17.13 0.89 26.70
N ASP A 286 17.12 0.14 27.80
CA ASP A 286 18.09 0.30 28.89
C ASP A 286 19.49 -0.21 28.49
N GLN A 287 19.56 -1.20 27.60
CA GLN A 287 20.82 -1.77 27.08
C GLN A 287 21.34 -1.06 25.82
N GLY A 288 20.45 -0.39 25.07
CA GLY A 288 20.76 0.23 23.80
C GLY A 288 21.44 1.60 23.90
N HIS A 289 21.80 2.15 22.75
CA HIS A 289 22.32 3.52 22.68
C HIS A 289 21.16 4.52 22.73
N LEU A 290 21.06 5.27 23.83
CA LEU A 290 20.01 6.26 24.04
C LEU A 290 20.33 7.57 23.30
N TYR A 291 19.53 7.89 22.28
CA TYR A 291 19.59 9.18 21.59
C TYR A 291 18.99 10.31 22.40
N LYS A 292 17.91 10.03 23.14
CA LYS A 292 17.18 11.02 23.92
C LYS A 292 16.54 10.40 25.13
N THR A 293 16.85 10.95 26.31
CA THR A 293 16.18 10.67 27.58
C THR A 293 15.43 11.93 28.01
N GLY A 294 14.31 12.22 27.36
CA GLY A 294 13.48 13.38 27.70
C GLY A 294 12.26 12.96 28.54
N GLY A 295 11.78 13.85 29.40
CA GLY A 295 10.55 13.57 30.17
C GLY A 295 9.33 13.26 29.28
N ALA A 296 9.32 13.67 28.01
CA ALA A 296 8.22 13.41 27.08
C ALA A 296 8.36 12.08 26.32
N ALA A 297 9.58 11.65 25.99
CA ALA A 297 9.84 10.42 25.26
C ALA A 297 11.29 9.98 25.43
N SER A 298 11.51 8.67 25.45
CA SER A 298 12.83 8.05 25.36
C SER A 298 13.00 7.46 23.96
N VAL A 299 14.15 7.69 23.33
CA VAL A 299 14.47 7.14 22.01
C VAL A 299 15.81 6.44 22.10
N GLY A 300 15.87 5.18 21.66
CA GLY A 300 17.09 4.39 21.67
C GLY A 300 17.28 3.59 20.37
N LYS A 301 18.54 3.47 19.96
CA LYS A 301 19.02 2.53 18.95
C LYS A 301 19.29 1.19 19.62
N VAL A 302 18.79 0.11 19.03
CA VAL A 302 18.97 -1.25 19.55
C VAL A 302 19.37 -2.18 18.42
N GLU A 303 20.17 -3.19 18.73
CA GLU A 303 20.52 -4.27 17.81
C GLU A 303 19.78 -5.54 18.24
N VAL A 304 18.96 -6.11 17.35
CA VAL A 304 18.22 -7.34 17.60
C VAL A 304 18.36 -8.27 16.40
N ASP A 305 18.89 -9.47 16.62
CA ASP A 305 19.09 -10.49 15.58
C ASP A 305 19.82 -9.96 14.34
N GLY A 306 20.84 -9.11 14.56
CA GLY A 306 21.63 -8.48 13.49
C GLY A 306 20.94 -7.31 12.77
N ARG A 307 19.74 -6.89 13.24
CA ARG A 307 19.02 -5.72 12.71
C ARG A 307 19.13 -4.54 13.67
N THR A 308 19.56 -3.40 13.13
CA THR A 308 19.50 -2.12 13.84
C THR A 308 18.09 -1.54 13.80
N LEU A 309 17.49 -1.29 14.96
CA LEU A 309 16.14 -0.75 15.11
C LEU A 309 16.15 0.52 15.96
N VAL A 310 15.11 1.34 15.80
CA VAL A 310 14.84 2.47 16.70
C VAL A 310 13.59 2.17 17.51
N ILE A 311 13.72 2.20 18.84
CA ILE A 311 12.59 2.12 19.76
C ILE A 311 12.33 3.52 20.32
N LYS A 312 11.09 3.98 20.18
CA LYS A 312 10.61 5.22 20.78
C LYS A 312 9.53 4.94 21.81
N ARG A 313 9.84 5.18 23.07
CA ARG A 313 8.92 5.09 24.21
C ARG A 313 8.32 6.45 24.50
N TYR A 314 7.00 6.56 24.43
CA TYR A 314 6.25 7.76 24.77
C TYR A 314 5.82 7.70 26.24
N ASN A 315 6.40 8.58 27.05
CA ASN A 315 6.16 8.62 28.49
C ASN A 315 4.91 9.46 28.82
N ILE A 316 4.16 9.05 29.84
CA ILE A 316 3.12 9.87 30.47
C ILE A 316 3.76 10.56 31.67
N LYS A 317 3.97 11.86 31.58
CA LYS A 317 4.72 12.64 32.59
C LYS A 317 4.08 12.59 33.98
N ASN A 318 2.80 12.97 34.13
CA ASN A 318 2.12 13.16 35.44
C ASN A 318 0.65 12.67 35.42
N PHE A 319 0.04 12.44 36.59
CA PHE A 319 -1.39 12.07 36.74
C PHE A 319 -2.36 13.09 36.12
N ALA A 320 -2.09 14.39 36.26
CA ALA A 320 -2.87 15.45 35.58
C ALA A 320 -2.70 15.43 34.04
N HIS A 321 -1.53 15.04 33.54
CA HIS A 321 -1.30 14.81 32.11
C HIS A 321 -1.96 13.51 31.63
N TRP A 322 -2.05 12.50 32.49
CA TRP A 322 -2.78 11.25 32.23
C TRP A 322 -4.29 11.49 32.09
N LEU A 323 -4.91 12.22 33.03
CA LEU A 323 -6.35 12.56 33.01
C LEU A 323 -6.80 13.30 31.73
N LYS A 324 -5.93 14.12 31.14
CA LYS A 324 -6.22 14.83 29.87
C LYS A 324 -6.01 13.97 28.61
N ARG A 325 -5.24 12.89 28.68
CA ARG A 325 -4.77 12.13 27.51
C ARG A 325 -5.26 10.68 27.45
N PHE A 326 -5.80 10.12 28.52
CA PHE A 326 -6.16 8.70 28.55
C PHE A 326 -7.25 8.32 27.55
N TRP A 327 -8.14 9.23 27.18
CA TRP A 327 -9.15 9.04 26.13
C TRP A 327 -8.62 9.26 24.70
N ARG A 328 -7.54 10.03 24.53
CA ARG A 328 -6.96 10.35 23.21
C ARG A 328 -6.09 9.19 22.72
N PRO A 329 -6.03 8.93 21.40
CA PRO A 329 -5.07 7.98 20.86
C PRO A 329 -3.63 8.32 21.29
N SER A 330 -2.79 7.32 21.55
CA SER A 330 -1.40 7.58 21.95
C SER A 330 -0.61 8.27 20.82
N ARG A 331 0.44 9.00 21.21
CA ARG A 331 1.38 9.57 20.24
C ARG A 331 2.08 8.51 19.39
N ALA A 332 2.32 7.33 19.95
CA ALA A 332 2.83 6.19 19.22
C ALA A 332 1.84 5.73 18.14
N TRP A 333 0.54 5.61 18.47
CA TRP A 333 -0.51 5.32 17.50
C TRP A 333 -0.61 6.38 16.40
N HIS A 334 -0.50 7.66 16.77
CA HIS A 334 -0.50 8.75 15.79
C HIS A 334 0.71 8.65 14.85
N SER A 335 1.91 8.47 15.40
CA SER A 335 3.13 8.31 14.60
C SER A 335 3.10 7.05 13.72
N TRP A 336 2.52 5.95 14.20
CA TRP A 336 2.28 4.73 13.42
C TRP A 336 1.39 5.01 12.20
N ARG A 337 0.28 5.73 12.40
CA ARG A 337 -0.62 6.11 11.30
C ARG A 337 0.05 7.03 10.30
N GLU A 338 0.69 8.10 10.76
CA GLU A 338 1.30 9.08 9.86
C GLU A 338 2.54 8.49 9.14
N GLY A 339 3.31 7.61 9.79
CA GLY A 339 4.40 6.89 9.13
C GLY A 339 3.90 5.99 7.99
N HIS A 340 2.80 5.27 8.21
CA HIS A 340 2.16 4.50 7.14
C HIS A 340 1.53 5.38 6.06
N ARG A 341 0.98 6.56 6.41
CA ARG A 341 0.48 7.53 5.44
C ARG A 341 1.59 8.03 4.52
N LEU A 342 2.71 8.48 5.08
CA LEU A 342 3.84 8.97 4.31
C LEU A 342 4.38 7.87 3.38
N ALA A 343 4.58 6.66 3.91
CA ALA A 343 5.01 5.52 3.11
C ALA A 343 4.05 5.21 1.95
N PHE A 344 2.73 5.28 2.18
CA PHE A 344 1.72 5.09 1.12
C PHE A 344 1.79 6.19 0.05
N LEU A 345 2.07 7.43 0.46
CA LEU A 345 2.18 8.59 -0.43
C LEU A 345 3.55 8.72 -1.13
N GLY A 346 4.48 7.80 -0.87
CA GLY A 346 5.84 7.86 -1.41
C GLY A 346 6.75 8.89 -0.73
N ILE A 347 6.32 9.50 0.37
CA ILE A 347 7.11 10.45 1.15
C ILE A 347 8.03 9.65 2.09
N ALA A 348 9.34 9.87 1.98
CA ALA A 348 10.33 9.09 2.72
C ALA A 348 10.18 9.28 4.25
N THR A 349 10.16 8.16 4.96
CA THR A 349 10.14 8.06 6.42
C THR A 349 10.63 6.66 6.82
N PRO A 350 11.23 6.45 8.01
CA PRO A 350 11.59 5.10 8.45
C PRO A 350 10.38 4.19 8.47
N LYS A 351 10.50 2.97 7.94
CA LYS A 351 9.41 2.00 7.91
C LYS A 351 8.90 1.75 9.34
N PRO A 352 7.61 2.00 9.64
CA PRO A 352 7.02 1.59 10.90
C PRO A 352 6.89 0.06 10.92
N LEU A 353 7.48 -0.59 11.92
CA LEU A 353 7.52 -2.05 12.02
C LEU A 353 6.46 -2.55 13.01
N ALA A 354 6.42 -1.93 14.19
CA ALA A 354 5.53 -2.35 15.25
C ALA A 354 5.14 -1.22 16.21
N LEU A 355 3.99 -1.40 16.84
CA LEU A 355 3.42 -0.51 17.84
C LEU A 355 2.89 -1.34 19.02
N LEU A 356 3.19 -0.87 20.23
CA LEU A 356 2.57 -1.35 21.47
C LEU A 356 2.05 -0.18 22.30
N GLU A 357 0.76 -0.15 22.59
CA GLU A 357 0.15 0.74 23.57
C GLU A 357 -0.34 -0.10 24.76
N LYS A 358 0.29 0.05 25.93
CA LYS A 358 -0.10 -0.63 27.17
C LYS A 358 -1.34 0.06 27.75
N ARG A 359 -2.36 -0.72 28.17
CA ARG A 359 -3.58 -0.20 28.80
C ARG A 359 -3.91 -0.98 30.08
N PHE A 360 -4.74 -0.38 30.93
CA PHE A 360 -5.41 -1.07 32.03
C PHE A 360 -6.87 -0.63 32.04
N LEU A 361 -7.80 -1.54 31.77
CA LEU A 361 -9.23 -1.22 31.62
C LEU A 361 -9.47 -0.01 30.70
N TRP A 362 -8.92 -0.05 29.48
CA TRP A 362 -8.92 1.01 28.47
C TRP A 362 -8.11 2.27 28.79
N LEU A 363 -7.63 2.41 30.02
CA LEU A 363 -6.81 3.55 30.44
C LEU A 363 -5.38 3.37 29.92
N ARG A 364 -4.95 4.31 29.08
CA ARG A 364 -3.65 4.26 28.40
C ARG A 364 -2.49 4.55 29.37
N ARG A 365 -1.39 3.82 29.22
CA ARG A 365 -0.14 3.96 29.99
C ARG A 365 1.03 4.27 29.03
N GLY A 366 2.06 3.43 29.00
CA GLY A 366 3.19 3.57 28.09
C GLY A 366 2.84 3.14 26.67
N ALA A 367 3.46 3.78 25.69
CA ALA A 367 3.35 3.38 24.30
C ALA A 367 4.73 3.38 23.62
N TYR A 368 4.94 2.43 22.71
CA TYR A 368 6.21 2.17 22.04
C TYR A 368 5.95 2.10 20.55
N LEU A 369 6.81 2.76 19.79
CA LEU A 369 6.88 2.62 18.34
C LEU A 369 8.26 2.05 17.99
N VAL A 370 8.28 1.03 17.14
CA VAL A 370 9.50 0.45 16.58
C VAL A 370 9.54 0.77 15.10
N THR A 371 10.65 1.33 14.64
CA THR A 371 10.91 1.62 13.23
C THR A 371 12.26 1.07 12.80
N GLU A 372 12.49 1.02 11.49
CA GLU A 372 13.84 0.91 10.95
C GLU A 372 14.72 2.07 11.42
N HIS A 373 16.03 1.84 11.39
CA HIS A 373 17.05 2.84 11.68
C HIS A 373 17.51 3.51 10.39
N LEU A 374 17.65 4.84 10.40
CA LEU A 374 18.30 5.59 9.32
C LEU A 374 19.77 5.76 9.67
N SER A 375 20.66 5.38 8.76
CA SER A 375 22.11 5.45 8.95
C SER A 375 22.70 6.79 8.53
N GLY A 376 22.03 7.51 7.62
CA GLY A 376 22.54 8.78 7.13
C GLY A 376 22.41 9.93 8.14
N PRO A 377 23.07 11.07 7.86
CA PRO A 377 23.07 12.24 8.73
C PRO A 377 21.73 12.98 8.68
N ASP A 378 21.43 13.76 9.73
CA ASP A 378 20.37 14.77 9.64
C ASP A 378 20.81 15.95 8.76
N ILE A 379 19.86 16.76 8.28
CA ILE A 379 20.16 17.86 7.35
C ILE A 379 21.08 18.92 7.96
N ILE A 380 21.10 19.08 9.29
CA ILE A 380 21.99 20.04 9.95
C ILE A 380 23.42 19.57 9.82
N GLU A 381 23.67 18.32 10.18
CA GLU A 381 24.98 17.69 10.01
C GLU A 381 25.39 17.65 8.54
N ARG A 382 24.47 17.26 7.65
CA ARG A 382 24.76 17.13 6.22
C ARG A 382 25.11 18.45 5.56
N PHE A 383 24.42 19.54 5.94
CA PHE A 383 24.63 20.85 5.33
C PHE A 383 25.58 21.77 6.11
N ALA A 384 26.09 21.33 7.28
CA ALA A 384 27.08 22.10 8.05
C ALA A 384 28.27 22.61 7.21
N PRO A 385 28.86 21.83 6.28
CA PRO A 385 29.99 22.29 5.46
C PRO A 385 29.63 23.41 4.46
N TYR A 386 28.34 23.59 4.14
CA TYR A 386 27.89 24.50 3.07
C TYR A 386 27.19 25.75 3.60
N VAL A 387 27.15 25.96 4.92
CA VAL A 387 26.43 27.09 5.53
C VAL A 387 26.91 28.44 4.95
N GLU A 388 28.22 28.64 4.91
CA GLU A 388 28.82 29.90 4.44
C GLU A 388 28.85 30.03 2.91
N SER A 389 29.13 28.94 2.17
CA SER A 389 29.23 29.00 0.71
C SER A 389 27.88 28.94 0.01
N GLY A 390 26.90 28.21 0.56
CA GLY A 390 25.62 27.91 -0.07
C GLY A 390 25.68 26.79 -1.09
N ASP A 391 26.85 26.18 -1.30
CA ASP A 391 27.12 25.19 -2.34
C ASP A 391 26.73 23.76 -1.91
N ALA A 392 25.53 23.61 -1.32
CA ALA A 392 24.99 22.31 -1.01
C ALA A 392 24.74 21.50 -2.31
N PRO A 393 24.90 20.16 -2.30
CA PRO A 393 24.74 19.34 -3.51
C PRO A 393 23.37 19.55 -4.16
N GLU A 394 23.35 19.81 -5.47
CA GLU A 394 22.12 20.13 -6.21
C GLU A 394 21.09 19.00 -6.13
N SER A 395 21.52 17.74 -6.17
CA SER A 395 20.63 16.58 -6.03
C SER A 395 19.90 16.56 -4.69
N GLU A 396 20.56 16.98 -3.60
CA GLU A 396 19.99 17.07 -2.25
C GLU A 396 19.03 18.25 -2.14
N LEU A 397 19.34 19.39 -2.77
CA LEU A 397 18.42 20.53 -2.85
C LEU A 397 17.17 20.18 -3.66
N LEU A 398 17.31 19.50 -4.81
CA LEU A 398 16.17 19.03 -5.60
C LEU A 398 15.32 18.00 -4.84
N ALA A 399 15.94 17.12 -4.06
CA ALA A 399 15.22 16.20 -3.18
C ALA A 399 14.44 16.96 -2.09
N LEU A 400 14.97 18.09 -1.60
CA LEU A 400 14.30 18.94 -0.63
C LEU A 400 13.09 19.65 -1.28
N ASP A 401 13.27 20.16 -2.50
CA ASP A 401 12.20 20.80 -3.28
C ASP A 401 11.03 19.83 -3.51
N ARG A 402 11.35 18.58 -3.89
CA ARG A 402 10.37 17.50 -4.06
C ARG A 402 9.62 17.20 -2.76
N LEU A 403 10.34 17.05 -1.63
CA LEU A 403 9.70 16.81 -0.33
C LEU A 403 8.69 17.90 0.03
N PHE A 404 9.06 19.18 -0.13
CA PHE A 404 8.15 20.28 0.16
C PHE A 404 6.98 20.34 -0.82
N ALA A 405 7.20 20.07 -2.10
CA ALA A 405 6.13 19.96 -3.09
C ALA A 405 5.14 18.83 -2.74
N ASP A 406 5.64 17.67 -2.32
CA ASP A 406 4.82 16.54 -1.89
C ASP A 406 4.00 16.87 -0.64
N LEU A 407 4.60 17.50 0.38
CA LEU A 407 3.89 17.96 1.58
C LEU A 407 2.78 18.96 1.25
N ILE A 408 3.01 19.87 0.29
CA ILE A 408 2.01 20.85 -0.15
C ILE A 408 0.87 20.18 -0.90
N ARG A 409 1.19 19.35 -1.89
CA ARG A 409 0.20 18.61 -2.69
C ARG A 409 -0.72 17.79 -1.79
N GLU A 410 -0.14 17.07 -0.85
CA GLU A 410 -0.87 16.20 0.08
C GLU A 410 -1.48 16.95 1.27
N ARG A 411 -1.20 18.27 1.38
CA ARG A 411 -1.62 19.18 2.46
C ARG A 411 -1.23 18.64 3.85
N ILE A 412 0.01 18.21 3.98
CA ILE A 412 0.58 17.64 5.20
C ILE A 412 1.49 18.67 5.87
N SER A 413 1.20 19.02 7.12
CA SER A 413 2.13 19.74 7.99
C SER A 413 2.79 18.77 8.96
N HIS A 414 4.08 18.91 9.20
CA HIS A 414 4.82 18.15 10.20
C HIS A 414 4.50 18.59 11.63
N GLY A 415 4.30 19.89 11.88
CA GLY A 415 4.02 20.46 13.20
C GLY A 415 5.23 20.61 14.14
N ASP A 416 6.38 20.01 13.81
CA ASP A 416 7.66 20.14 14.51
C ASP A 416 8.82 20.10 13.50
N PHE A 417 8.72 20.83 12.39
CA PHE A 417 9.71 20.72 11.30
C PHE A 417 11.03 21.45 11.62
N LYS A 418 11.93 20.80 12.35
CA LYS A 418 13.33 21.23 12.59
C LYS A 418 14.28 20.32 11.81
N GLY A 419 15.53 20.75 11.59
CA GLY A 419 16.47 20.00 10.75
C GLY A 419 16.82 18.62 11.30
N HIS A 420 16.92 18.48 12.63
CA HIS A 420 17.11 17.18 13.29
C HIS A 420 15.96 16.17 13.11
N ASN A 421 14.86 16.54 12.43
CA ASN A 421 13.79 15.62 12.08
C ASN A 421 13.82 15.22 10.59
N LEU A 422 14.88 15.58 9.86
CA LEU A 422 15.04 15.35 8.43
C LEU A 422 16.39 14.68 8.14
N PHE A 423 16.36 13.46 7.63
CA PHE A 423 17.55 12.61 7.46
C PHE A 423 17.80 12.29 5.99
N TRP A 424 19.07 12.29 5.57
CA TRP A 424 19.43 11.89 4.20
C TRP A 424 19.57 10.37 4.11
N GLN A 425 18.78 9.70 3.28
CA GLN A 425 18.88 8.25 3.09
C GLN A 425 18.40 7.85 1.69
N HIS A 426 19.21 7.07 0.97
CA HIS A 426 18.88 6.55 -0.38
C HIS A 426 18.38 7.66 -1.32
N ASP A 427 19.17 8.72 -1.47
CA ASP A 427 18.90 9.88 -2.34
C ASP A 427 17.60 10.64 -2.05
N ARG A 428 17.08 10.53 -0.82
CA ARG A 428 15.86 11.20 -0.37
C ARG A 428 15.99 11.73 1.04
N TRP A 429 15.22 12.79 1.32
CA TRP A 429 15.05 13.31 2.67
C TRP A 429 13.90 12.61 3.40
N ALA A 430 14.22 11.85 4.44
CA ALA A 430 13.28 11.09 5.25
C ALA A 430 12.85 11.86 6.50
N LEU A 431 11.53 11.95 6.72
CA LEU A 431 10.95 12.59 7.90
C LEU A 431 10.87 11.63 9.09
N ILE A 432 11.22 12.12 10.27
CA ILE A 432 11.04 11.42 11.55
C ILE A 432 10.23 12.28 12.54
N ASP A 433 9.93 11.74 13.72
CA ASP A 433 9.16 12.46 14.77
C ASP A 433 7.76 12.93 14.33
N LEU A 434 6.98 11.99 13.80
CA LEU A 434 5.66 12.24 13.20
C LEU A 434 4.52 12.41 14.22
N ASP A 435 4.82 12.63 15.51
CA ASP A 435 3.81 12.60 16.58
C ASP A 435 2.89 13.83 16.62
N SER A 436 3.23 14.86 15.85
CA SER A 436 2.54 16.14 15.72
C SER A 436 2.11 16.42 14.26
N MET A 437 2.38 15.48 13.35
CA MET A 437 2.04 15.59 11.93
C MET A 437 0.52 15.59 11.71
N CYS A 438 0.05 16.31 10.69
CA CYS A 438 -1.37 16.44 10.38
C CYS A 438 -1.58 16.55 8.87
N GLN A 439 -2.51 15.75 8.34
CA GLN A 439 -3.06 15.97 7.00
C GLN A 439 -4.31 16.86 7.10
N HIS A 440 -4.30 17.95 6.34
CA HIS A 440 -5.36 18.95 6.35
C HIS A 440 -6.36 18.73 5.22
N ARG A 441 -7.65 18.97 5.51
CA ARG A 441 -8.74 18.79 4.52
C ARG A 441 -8.88 19.96 3.56
N THR A 442 -8.39 21.14 3.93
CA THR A 442 -8.58 22.40 3.18
C THR A 442 -7.29 23.19 3.14
N LEU A 443 -7.11 24.01 2.10
CA LEU A 443 -5.97 24.92 2.01
C LEU A 443 -5.96 25.93 3.16
N ALA A 444 -7.12 26.43 3.58
CA ALA A 444 -7.25 27.38 4.68
C ALA A 444 -6.72 26.85 6.03
N SER A 445 -6.84 25.54 6.30
CA SER A 445 -6.25 24.93 7.51
C SER A 445 -4.76 24.60 7.34
N PHE A 446 -4.37 24.24 6.11
CA PHE A 446 -3.01 23.87 5.76
C PHE A 446 -2.04 25.06 5.71
N ALA A 447 -2.38 26.13 4.98
CA ALA A 447 -1.51 27.27 4.71
C ALA A 447 -0.83 27.86 5.96
N PRO A 448 -1.55 28.17 7.07
CA PRO A 448 -0.90 28.68 8.28
C PRO A 448 -0.04 27.62 8.99
N ALA A 449 -0.38 26.33 8.89
CA ALA A 449 0.45 25.26 9.45
C ALA A 449 1.75 25.07 8.66
N TYR A 450 1.67 25.09 7.34
CA TYR A 450 2.82 25.07 6.43
C TYR A 450 3.74 26.27 6.67
N ALA A 451 3.18 27.49 6.78
CA ALA A 451 3.97 28.69 7.04
C ALA A 451 4.79 28.57 8.35
N ARG A 452 4.20 28.00 9.41
CA ARG A 452 4.90 27.72 10.67
C ARG A 452 6.00 26.68 10.52
N ASP A 453 5.74 25.60 9.78
CA ASP A 453 6.73 24.56 9.52
C ASP A 453 7.91 25.10 8.69
N ARG A 454 7.64 25.82 7.59
CA ARG A 454 8.66 26.49 6.78
C ARG A 454 9.49 27.46 7.62
N ALA A 455 8.85 28.31 8.42
CA ALA A 455 9.57 29.24 9.29
C ALA A 455 10.43 28.51 10.33
N ARG A 456 9.93 27.41 10.91
CA ARG A 456 10.70 26.60 11.86
C ARG A 456 11.87 25.90 11.21
N PHE A 457 11.70 25.42 10.00
CA PHE A 457 12.76 24.81 9.20
C PHE A 457 13.83 25.82 8.80
N MET A 458 13.46 27.06 8.44
CA MET A 458 14.44 28.09 8.10
C MET A 458 15.29 28.55 9.31
N ARG A 459 14.77 28.45 10.55
CA ARG A 459 15.51 28.80 11.79
C ARG A 459 16.70 27.89 12.10
N ASN A 460 16.92 26.83 11.32
CA ASN A 460 18.07 25.96 11.46
C ASN A 460 19.40 26.63 11.07
N TRP A 461 19.36 27.69 10.25
CA TRP A 461 20.55 28.38 9.75
C TRP A 461 20.47 29.90 10.01
N PRO A 462 21.60 30.59 10.17
CA PRO A 462 21.63 32.05 10.30
C PRO A 462 21.05 32.72 9.05
N GLU A 463 20.15 33.72 9.22
CA GLU A 463 19.48 34.40 8.10
C GLU A 463 20.44 35.06 7.10
N GLY A 464 21.63 35.45 7.55
CA GLY A 464 22.68 36.06 6.72
C GLY A 464 23.49 35.08 5.87
N SER A 465 23.47 33.78 6.20
CA SER A 465 24.28 32.75 5.53
C SER A 465 23.88 32.54 4.06
N ALA A 466 24.82 32.12 3.22
CA ALA A 466 24.52 31.85 1.80
C ALA A 466 23.52 30.69 1.65
N LEU A 467 23.69 29.62 2.45
CA LEU A 467 22.78 28.48 2.44
C LEU A 467 21.33 28.86 2.78
N TYR A 468 21.13 29.74 3.77
CA TYR A 468 19.79 30.22 4.11
C TYR A 468 19.11 30.89 2.91
N ARG A 469 19.84 31.72 2.15
CA ARG A 469 19.30 32.40 0.97
C ARG A 469 18.94 31.41 -0.13
N VAL A 470 19.80 30.43 -0.40
CA VAL A 470 19.56 29.36 -1.39
C VAL A 470 18.28 28.60 -1.04
N ILE A 471 18.18 28.07 0.18
CA ILE A 471 17.01 27.29 0.61
C ILE A 471 15.75 28.16 0.62
N ASN A 472 15.81 29.38 1.17
CA ASN A 472 14.66 30.27 1.25
C ASN A 472 14.13 30.67 -0.14
N GLY A 473 15.00 30.78 -1.15
CA GLY A 473 14.64 31.08 -2.53
C GLY A 473 13.94 29.91 -3.23
N ARG A 474 14.26 28.67 -2.85
CA ARG A 474 13.65 27.46 -3.40
C ARG A 474 12.33 27.09 -2.73
N LEU A 475 12.26 27.19 -1.41
CA LEU A 475 11.10 26.67 -0.67
C LEU A 475 9.83 27.49 -0.97
N PRO A 476 8.77 26.85 -1.51
CA PRO A 476 7.56 27.52 -1.95
C PRO A 476 6.89 28.29 -0.80
N LYS A 477 6.24 29.40 -1.15
CA LYS A 477 5.38 30.16 -0.25
C LYS A 477 3.94 30.00 -0.73
N ILE A 478 3.06 29.54 0.15
CA ILE A 478 1.63 29.46 -0.15
C ILE A 478 1.04 30.82 0.21
N ARG A 479 0.32 31.45 -0.74
CA ARG A 479 -0.49 32.63 -0.44
C ARG A 479 -1.76 32.16 0.29
N GLU A 480 -2.11 32.85 1.37
CA GLU A 480 -3.31 32.55 2.18
C GLU A 480 -4.61 32.63 1.38
#